data_AF-A0A9D9L7B7-F1
#
_entry.id   AF-A0A9D9L7B7-F1
#
_cell.length_a   1.000
_cell.length_b   1.000
_cell.length_c   1.000
_cell.angle_alpha   90.00
_cell.angle_beta   90.00
_cell.angle_gamma   90.00
#
_symmetry.space_group_name_H-M   'P 1'
#
loop_
_entity.id
_entity.type
_entity.pdbx_description
1 polymer ?
#
loop_
_entity_poly.entity_id
_entity_poly.type
_entity_poly.pdbx_seq_one_letter_code
_entity_poly.pdbx_strand_id
1 'polypeptide(L)'
;MICPECGEQMTDGVLMGGRDGLCWFSMEYRKKHAMAPMSKKAVKESGMFKLRSGTLTTANADVFHVCKRCGIMLAKLPQIKEEQS
;
A
#
# COMPACT_ATOMS: atom_id res chain seq x y z
N MET A 1 7.21 6.02 -7.45
CA MET A 1 8.36 6.19 -6.54
C MET A 1 9.44 5.16 -6.90
N ILE A 2 10.72 5.45 -6.72
CA ILE A 2 11.80 4.47 -6.94
C ILE A 2 12.18 3.82 -5.62
N CYS A 3 12.42 2.51 -5.62
CA CYS A 3 12.83 1.75 -4.45
C CYS A 3 14.27 2.16 -4.05
N PRO A 4 14.51 2.60 -2.81
CA PRO A 4 15.84 3.02 -2.37
C PRO A 4 16.87 1.88 -2.35
N GLU A 5 16.42 0.63 -2.18
CA GLU A 5 17.34 -0.53 -2.09
C GLU A 5 17.78 -1.06 -3.46
N CYS A 6 16.89 -1.07 -4.46
CA CYS A 6 17.15 -1.78 -5.72
C CYS A 6 16.92 -0.96 -6.99
N GLY A 7 16.50 0.30 -6.87
CA GLY A 7 16.27 1.18 -8.02
C GLY A 7 15.03 0.85 -8.87
N GLU A 8 14.26 -0.18 -8.53
CA GLU A 8 13.03 -0.55 -9.25
C GLU A 8 11.89 0.43 -8.99
N GLN A 9 11.00 0.55 -9.96
CA GLN A 9 9.78 1.33 -9.79
C GLN A 9 8.82 0.66 -8.83
N MET A 10 8.46 1.38 -7.76
CA MET A 10 7.49 0.93 -6.78
C MET A 10 6.07 1.07 -7.31
N THR A 11 5.19 0.15 -6.92
CA THR A 11 3.79 0.14 -7.29
C THR A 11 2.96 0.87 -6.23
N ASP A 12 2.05 1.72 -6.68
CA ASP A 12 1.13 2.46 -5.81
C ASP A 12 -0.03 1.56 -5.38
N GLY A 13 -0.42 1.68 -4.11
CA GLY A 13 -1.54 0.95 -3.54
C GLY A 13 -2.01 1.53 -2.24
N VAL A 14 -3.03 0.90 -1.69
CA VAL A 14 -3.68 1.31 -0.46
C VAL A 14 -3.61 0.20 0.57
N LEU A 15 -3.55 0.59 1.83
CA LEU A 15 -3.75 -0.33 2.94
C LEU A 15 -5.23 -0.40 3.28
N MET A 16 -5.70 -1.62 3.51
CA MET A 16 -7.02 -1.87 4.06
C MET A 16 -6.88 -2.77 5.27
N GLY A 17 -7.44 -2.31 6.39
CA GLY A 17 -7.59 -3.14 7.59
C GLY A 17 -8.65 -4.20 7.36
N GLY A 18 -8.31 -5.45 7.67
CA GLY A 18 -9.25 -6.57 7.72
C GLY A 18 -9.13 -7.32 9.04
N ARG A 19 -10.00 -8.32 9.24
CA ARG A 19 -10.05 -9.14 10.45
C ARG A 19 -8.73 -9.87 10.76
N ASP A 20 -7.93 -10.13 9.73
CA ASP A 20 -6.65 -10.86 9.80
C ASP A 20 -5.40 -9.96 9.69
N GLY A 21 -5.56 -8.63 9.77
CA GLY A 21 -4.46 -7.65 9.71
C GLY A 21 -4.55 -6.64 8.58
N LEU A 22 -3.43 -5.98 8.27
CA LEU A 22 -3.32 -4.98 7.21
C LEU A 22 -2.94 -5.65 5.88
N CYS A 23 -3.77 -5.43 4.88
CA CYS A 23 -3.52 -5.90 3.52
C CYS A 23 -3.27 -4.70 2.61
N TRP A 24 -2.18 -4.76 1.86
CA TRP A 24 -1.92 -3.84 0.75
C TRP A 24 -2.49 -4.42 -0.55
N PHE A 25 -3.06 -3.57 -1.40
CA PHE A 25 -3.36 -3.92 -2.79
C PHE A 25 -3.23 -2.73 -3.72
N SER A 26 -3.03 -2.99 -5.02
CA SER A 26 -2.70 -1.95 -5.99
C SER A 26 -3.81 -0.91 -6.18
N MET A 27 -3.41 0.33 -6.48
CA MET A 27 -4.34 1.40 -6.83
C MET A 27 -5.08 1.10 -8.13
N GLU A 28 -4.46 0.38 -9.07
CA GLU A 28 -5.14 -0.09 -10.29
C GLU A 28 -6.32 -1.00 -9.97
N TYR A 29 -6.16 -1.91 -9.01
CA TYR A 29 -7.26 -2.75 -8.54
C TYR A 29 -8.34 -1.92 -7.85
N ARG A 30 -7.95 -0.97 -6.98
CA ARG A 30 -8.89 -0.06 -6.29
C ARG A 30 -9.74 0.76 -7.27
N LYS A 31 -9.17 1.20 -8.39
CA LYS A 31 -9.89 1.96 -9.43
C LYS A 31 -10.93 1.10 -10.16
N LYS A 32 -10.67 -0.19 -10.33
CA LYS A 32 -11.57 -1.14 -11.01
C LYS A 32 -12.59 -1.77 -10.07
N HIS A 33 -12.26 -1.88 -8.79
CA HIS A 33 -13.05 -2.61 -7.80
C HIS A 33 -13.32 -1.76 -6.57
N ALA A 34 -14.60 -1.61 -6.25
CA ALA A 34 -15.06 -0.88 -5.08
C ALA A 34 -14.73 -1.61 -3.76
N MET A 35 -14.51 -2.93 -3.80
CA MET A 35 -14.37 -3.81 -2.63
C MET A 35 -12.99 -4.42 -2.50
N ALA A 36 -12.69 -4.90 -1.29
CA ALA A 36 -11.49 -5.69 -1.01
C ALA A 36 -11.46 -6.99 -1.83
N PRO A 37 -10.27 -7.46 -2.24
CA PRO A 37 -10.14 -8.74 -2.94
C PRO A 37 -10.50 -9.91 -2.01
N MET A 38 -11.71 -10.46 -2.16
CA MET A 38 -12.20 -11.55 -1.31
C MET A 38 -12.05 -12.96 -1.92
N SER A 39 -11.71 -13.05 -3.20
CA SER A 39 -11.52 -14.33 -3.91
C SER A 39 -10.05 -14.57 -4.26
N LYS A 40 -9.66 -15.85 -4.44
CA LYS A 40 -8.29 -16.20 -4.88
C LYS A 40 -7.91 -15.50 -6.20
N LYS A 41 -8.86 -15.32 -7.11
CA LYS A 41 -8.65 -14.60 -8.38
C LYS A 41 -8.40 -13.11 -8.12
N ALA A 42 -9.26 -12.49 -7.32
CA ALA A 42 -9.13 -11.09 -6.95
C ALA A 42 -7.83 -10.80 -6.21
N VAL A 43 -7.37 -11.69 -5.33
CA VAL A 43 -6.11 -11.57 -4.59
C VAL A 43 -4.90 -11.56 -5.52
N LYS A 44 -4.89 -12.42 -6.54
CA LYS A 44 -3.82 -12.43 -7.55
C LYS A 44 -3.85 -11.17 -8.41
N GLU A 45 -5.04 -10.77 -8.86
CA GLU A 45 -5.24 -9.58 -9.69
C GLU A 45 -4.87 -8.28 -8.96
N SER A 46 -5.19 -8.20 -7.67
CA SER A 46 -4.89 -7.04 -6.84
C SER A 46 -3.42 -6.92 -6.46
N GLY A 47 -2.62 -7.96 -6.72
CA GLY A 47 -1.25 -8.08 -6.24
C GLY A 47 -1.16 -8.02 -4.73
N MET A 48 -2.13 -8.60 -4.01
CA MET A 48 -2.28 -8.41 -2.57
C MET A 48 -1.01 -8.81 -1.82
N PHE A 49 -0.56 -7.93 -0.93
CA PHE A 49 0.57 -8.19 -0.06
C PHE A 49 0.10 -8.11 1.39
N LYS A 50 0.21 -9.24 2.12
CA LYS A 50 -0.13 -9.30 3.54
C LYS A 50 1.03 -8.79 4.36
N LEU A 51 0.80 -7.76 5.15
CA LEU A 51 1.80 -7.26 6.08
C LEU A 51 1.61 -8.02 7.40
N ARG A 52 2.68 -8.69 7.86
CA ARG A 52 2.71 -9.16 9.24
C ARG A 52 2.71 -7.92 10.13
N SER A 53 1.90 -7.96 11.19
CA SER A 53 1.73 -6.87 12.15
C SER A 53 3.06 -6.52 12.81
N GLY A 54 3.81 -5.62 12.17
CA GLY A 54 4.83 -4.77 12.75
C GLY A 54 4.27 -3.35 12.68
N THR A 55 4.61 -2.55 13.68
CA THR A 55 4.05 -1.25 14.08
C THR A 55 3.98 -0.22 12.95
N LEU A 56 3.09 -0.43 11.97
CA LEU A 56 2.79 0.51 10.91
C LEU A 56 1.73 1.48 11.44
N THR A 57 2.18 2.53 12.12
CA THR A 57 1.34 3.68 12.49
C THR A 57 1.15 4.54 11.24
N THR A 58 0.18 4.17 10.41
CA THR A 58 -0.09 4.81 9.12
C THR A 58 -1.34 5.68 9.16
N ALA A 59 -1.68 6.24 10.33
CA ALA A 59 -2.92 6.99 10.55
C ALA A 59 -3.13 8.15 9.56
N ASN A 60 -2.05 8.64 8.94
CA ASN A 60 -2.09 9.82 8.09
C ASN A 60 -1.72 9.56 6.62
N ALA A 61 -1.39 8.34 6.17
CA ALA A 61 -0.94 8.13 4.79
C ALA A 61 -2.06 7.61 3.87
N ASP A 62 -2.38 8.35 2.81
CA ASP A 62 -3.40 7.97 1.81
C ASP A 62 -2.90 6.92 0.81
N VAL A 63 -1.59 6.92 0.50
CA VAL A 63 -0.99 6.03 -0.53
C VAL A 63 0.29 5.38 -0.01
N PHE A 64 0.40 4.07 -0.25
CA PHE A 64 1.56 3.25 0.06
C PHE A 64 2.17 2.70 -1.22
N HIS A 65 3.47 2.86 -1.34
CA HIS A 65 4.26 2.34 -2.44
C HIS A 65 4.92 1.03 -2.02
N VAL A 66 4.76 -0.04 -2.80
CA VAL A 66 5.42 -1.33 -2.54
C VAL A 66 6.41 -1.63 -3.66
N CYS A 67 7.63 -1.98 -3.30
CA CYS A 67 8.58 -2.61 -4.21
C CYS A 67 8.29 -4.11 -4.25
N LYS A 68 7.74 -4.62 -5.35
CA LYS A 68 7.43 -6.06 -5.48
C LYS A 68 8.68 -6.95 -5.50
N ARG A 69 9.84 -6.40 -5.83
CA ARG A 69 11.13 -7.11 -5.85
C ARG A 69 11.73 -7.26 -4.44
N CYS A 70 11.71 -6.20 -3.65
CA CYS A 70 12.34 -6.17 -2.32
C CYS A 70 11.35 -6.39 -1.15
N GLY A 71 10.04 -6.30 -1.40
CA GLY A 71 9.01 -6.37 -0.35
C GLY A 71 8.94 -5.12 0.53
N ILE A 72 9.64 -4.05 0.17
CA ILE A 72 9.68 -2.80 0.93
C ILE A 72 8.43 -1.99 0.66
N MET A 73 7.84 -1.47 1.73
CA MET A 73 6.72 -0.56 1.65
C MET A 73 7.10 0.81 2.19
N LEU A 74 6.81 1.86 1.43
CA LEU A 74 6.97 3.25 1.82
C LEU A 74 5.60 3.93 1.82
N ALA A 75 5.33 4.71 2.85
CA ALA A 75 4.12 5.53 2.94
C ALA A 75 4.42 6.93 2.41
N LYS A 76 3.56 7.45 1.53
CA LYS A 76 3.60 8.88 1.21
C LYS A 76 2.75 9.60 2.25
N LEU A 77 3.40 10.25 3.21
CA LEU A 77 2.71 11.15 4.13
C LEU A 77 2.16 12.34 3.33
N PRO A 78 0.91 12.78 3.59
CA PRO A 78 0.41 14.04 3.07
C PRO A 78 1.37 15.11 3.56
N GLN A 79 1.73 16.03 2.66
CA GLN A 79 2.48 17.20 3.07
C GLN A 79 1.62 17.93 4.08
N ILE A 80 2.00 17.86 5.36
CA ILE A 80 1.48 18.78 6.36
C ILE A 80 1.89 20.13 5.80
N LYS A 81 0.93 20.93 5.33
CA LYS A 81 1.19 22.34 5.11
C LYS A 81 1.61 22.85 6.48
N GLU A 82 2.90 23.13 6.65
CA GLU A 82 3.35 23.98 7.74
C GLU A 82 2.55 25.27 7.57
N GLU A 83 1.54 25.45 8.43
CA GLU A 83 0.88 26.73 8.62
C GLU A 83 1.98 27.65 9.15
N GLN A 84 2.57 28.44 8.24
CA GLN A 84 3.51 29.48 8.60
C GLN A 84 2.73 30.50 9.43
N SER A 85 2.98 30.49 10.74
CA SER A 85 2.51 31.49 11.71
C SER A 85 3.22 32.83 11.55
#